data_AF-A0A953Q6Z8-F1
#
_entry.id   AF-A0A953Q6Z8-F1
#
_cell.length_a   1.000
_cell.length_b   1.000
_cell.length_c   1.000
_cell.angle_alpha   90.00
_cell.angle_beta   90.00
_cell.angle_gamma   90.00
#
_symmetry.space_group_name_H-M   'P 1'
#
loop_
_entity.id
_entity.type
_entity.pdbx_description
1 polymer ?
#
loop_
_entity_poly.entity_id
_entity_poly.type
_entity_poly.pdbx_seq_one_letter_code
_entity_poly.pdbx_strand_id
1 'polypeptide(L)'
;MDPIYSSATAQARAIRESKISSEELLRAHIKRINKVNPCLNAVVQLPVDAALAEARMADEALARGELKGPLHGVPFTLKDAIETRGVICTGGTKGRAKYVPREDATVVRRLRAAGAILLGKTNCPELGWAWEADNLIYGRTNNPYDLALSPGGSSGGESAIIAAGGSPLGLGSDAGGSVRFPAHCTGIASLKPTSGRVPRTGHFPGPGSVLDPLWQIGPLARYVEDLALVLPVIAGPDWRDPAIVPALLGDPSTVDLKKLRLGFYLDNGIEAPAREITEAVKKAALELEGAGIRIEQAQPAALPATYEIFLDLFTTDGGAGITALLEEAG
;
A
#
# COMPACT_ATOMS: atom_id res chain seq x y z
N MET A 1 -13.63 -12.10 18.93
CA MET A 1 -12.40 -11.37 18.54
C MET A 1 -12.85 -10.03 17.98
N ASP A 2 -12.19 -8.92 18.33
CA ASP A 2 -12.60 -7.58 17.86
C ASP A 2 -12.43 -7.49 16.32
N PRO A 3 -13.49 -7.13 15.57
CA PRO A 3 -13.52 -7.18 14.10
C PRO A 3 -12.48 -6.29 13.43
N ILE A 4 -11.94 -5.25 14.10
CA ILE A 4 -10.91 -4.39 13.49
C ILE A 4 -9.57 -5.11 13.31
N TYR A 5 -9.35 -6.22 14.03
CA TYR A 5 -8.12 -7.01 13.95
C TYR A 5 -8.20 -8.16 12.95
N SER A 6 -9.39 -8.57 12.50
CA SER A 6 -9.50 -9.59 11.45
C SER A 6 -9.03 -9.06 10.09
N SER A 7 -8.78 -9.98 9.15
CA SER A 7 -8.44 -9.64 7.76
C SER A 7 -9.57 -8.89 7.06
N ALA A 8 -9.25 -8.08 6.06
CA ALA A 8 -10.24 -7.44 5.20
C ALA A 8 -11.17 -8.48 4.54
N THR A 9 -10.62 -9.63 4.18
CA THR A 9 -11.36 -10.78 3.65
C THR A 9 -12.40 -11.29 4.65
N ALA A 10 -12.03 -11.44 5.93
CA ALA A 10 -12.94 -11.84 6.99
C ALA A 10 -13.97 -10.75 7.30
N GLN A 11 -13.59 -9.47 7.24
CA GLN A 11 -14.50 -8.33 7.40
C GLN A 11 -15.56 -8.29 6.29
N ALA A 12 -15.15 -8.42 5.02
CA ALA A 12 -16.07 -8.50 3.88
C ALA A 12 -17.08 -9.64 4.04
N ARG A 13 -16.61 -10.80 4.52
CA ARG A 13 -17.47 -11.95 4.81
C ARG A 13 -18.47 -11.65 5.93
N ALA A 14 -18.00 -11.06 7.04
CA ALA A 14 -18.86 -10.71 8.17
C ALA A 14 -19.96 -9.72 7.79
N ILE A 15 -19.64 -8.72 6.96
CA ILE A 15 -20.64 -7.80 6.40
C ILE A 15 -21.65 -8.54 5.55
N ARG A 16 -21.20 -9.36 4.59
CA ARG A 16 -22.09 -10.15 3.71
C ARG A 16 -23.03 -11.07 4.48
N GLU A 17 -22.54 -11.65 5.57
CA GLU A 17 -23.31 -12.52 6.47
C GLU A 17 -24.14 -11.73 7.49
N SER A 18 -24.19 -10.40 7.40
CA SER A 18 -24.90 -9.50 8.31
C SER A 18 -24.53 -9.69 9.79
N LYS A 19 -23.28 -10.11 10.06
CA LYS A 19 -22.73 -10.26 11.42
C LYS A 19 -22.25 -8.92 12.00
N ILE A 20 -21.95 -7.96 11.12
CA ILE A 20 -21.61 -6.58 11.45
C ILE A 20 -22.01 -5.73 10.23
N SER A 21 -22.54 -4.53 10.46
CA SER A 21 -22.77 -3.58 9.37
C SER A 21 -21.49 -2.88 8.94
N SER A 22 -21.48 -2.36 7.71
CA SER A 22 -20.41 -1.52 7.18
C SER A 22 -20.24 -0.27 8.05
N GLU A 23 -21.33 0.35 8.50
CA GLU A 23 -21.28 1.51 9.39
C GLU A 23 -20.65 1.16 10.76
N GLU A 24 -21.05 0.05 11.39
CA GLU A 24 -20.46 -0.40 12.66
C GLU A 24 -18.96 -0.67 12.53
N LEU A 25 -18.56 -1.38 11.46
CA LEU A 25 -17.15 -1.67 11.20
C LEU A 25 -16.33 -0.40 10.98
N LEU A 26 -16.85 0.53 10.16
CA LEU A 26 -16.21 1.81 9.88
C LEU A 26 -16.06 2.64 11.16
N ARG A 27 -17.10 2.73 11.99
CA ARG A 27 -17.04 3.41 13.30
C ARG A 27 -16.00 2.79 14.23
N ALA A 28 -15.85 1.47 14.22
CA ALA A 28 -14.83 0.79 15.01
C ALA A 28 -13.40 1.18 14.57
N HIS A 29 -13.15 1.23 13.25
CA HIS A 29 -11.87 1.71 12.71
C HIS A 29 -11.62 3.19 13.01
N ILE A 30 -12.61 4.07 12.85
CA ILE A 30 -12.51 5.49 13.21
C ILE A 30 -12.17 5.65 14.70
N LYS A 31 -12.84 4.91 15.58
CA LYS A 31 -12.55 4.92 17.03
C LYS A 31 -11.10 4.50 17.30
N ARG A 32 -10.59 3.50 16.58
CA ARG A 32 -9.20 3.08 16.71
C ARG A 32 -8.23 4.16 16.21
N ILE A 33 -8.49 4.76 15.05
CA ILE A 33 -7.69 5.87 14.49
C ILE A 33 -7.63 7.01 15.50
N ASN A 34 -8.77 7.46 16.04
CA ASN A 34 -8.82 8.55 17.02
C ASN A 34 -7.99 8.26 18.29
N LYS A 35 -7.87 6.99 18.66
CA LYS A 35 -7.06 6.58 19.82
C LYS A 35 -5.56 6.58 19.54
N VAL A 36 -5.12 6.17 18.36
CA VAL A 36 -3.68 5.92 18.07
C VAL A 36 -3.03 7.03 17.26
N ASN A 37 -3.78 7.64 16.33
CA ASN A 37 -3.24 8.61 15.39
C ASN A 37 -2.63 9.86 16.04
N PRO A 38 -3.09 10.37 17.20
CA PRO A 38 -2.44 11.50 17.86
C PRO A 38 -0.95 11.28 18.18
N CYS A 39 -0.54 10.03 18.43
CA CYS A 39 0.87 9.68 18.66
C CYS A 39 1.63 9.29 17.39
N LEU A 40 0.90 8.75 16.39
CA LEU A 40 1.49 8.21 15.17
C LEU A 40 1.60 9.24 14.05
N ASN A 41 0.66 10.17 13.93
CA ASN A 41 0.53 11.10 12.81
C ASN A 41 0.54 10.39 11.43
N ALA A 42 -0.19 9.28 11.35
CA ALA A 42 -0.20 8.38 10.19
C ALA A 42 -1.33 8.70 9.20
N VAL A 43 -2.51 9.08 9.70
CA VAL A 43 -3.67 9.52 8.90
C VAL A 43 -3.73 11.04 8.91
N VAL A 44 -3.69 11.64 7.73
CA VAL A 44 -3.61 13.10 7.53
C VAL A 44 -4.89 13.71 6.99
N GLN A 45 -5.76 12.89 6.39
CA GLN A 45 -7.12 13.27 6.01
C GLN A 45 -8.09 12.16 6.40
N LEU A 46 -9.19 12.51 7.06
CA LEU A 46 -10.17 11.56 7.58
C LEU A 46 -11.59 12.09 7.28
N PRO A 47 -12.16 11.84 6.07
CA PRO A 47 -13.46 12.37 5.66
C PRO A 47 -14.63 11.59 6.31
N VAL A 48 -14.75 11.68 7.63
CA VAL A 48 -15.67 10.87 8.48
C VAL A 48 -17.10 10.88 7.97
N ASP A 49 -17.68 12.05 7.69
CA ASP A 49 -19.09 12.16 7.32
C ASP A 49 -19.38 11.50 5.97
N ALA A 50 -18.48 11.70 4.99
CA ALA A 50 -18.58 11.07 3.68
C ALA A 50 -18.41 9.55 3.78
N ALA A 51 -17.43 9.08 4.56
CA ALA A 51 -17.22 7.65 4.77
C ALA A 51 -18.41 6.98 5.45
N LEU A 52 -19.00 7.61 6.48
CA LEU A 52 -20.20 7.09 7.16
C LEU A 52 -21.42 7.08 6.25
N ALA A 53 -21.56 8.08 5.36
CA ALA A 53 -22.61 8.06 4.35
C ALA A 53 -22.43 6.92 3.34
N GLU A 54 -21.21 6.72 2.84
CA GLU A 54 -20.88 5.57 1.96
C GLU A 54 -21.16 4.23 2.64
N ALA A 55 -20.88 4.10 3.94
CA ALA A 55 -21.17 2.90 4.73
C ALA A 55 -22.66 2.61 4.86
N ARG A 56 -23.47 3.61 5.22
CA ARG A 56 -24.93 3.47 5.24
C ARG A 56 -25.50 3.04 3.88
N MET A 57 -25.00 3.63 2.80
CA MET A 57 -25.41 3.25 1.45
C MET A 57 -25.02 1.80 1.09
N ALA A 58 -23.89 1.31 1.61
CA ALA A 58 -23.50 -0.10 1.44
C ALA A 58 -24.45 -1.02 2.22
N ASP A 59 -24.78 -0.67 3.47
CA ASP A 59 -25.72 -1.45 4.30
C ASP A 59 -27.14 -1.49 3.70
N GLU A 60 -27.63 -0.36 3.20
CA GLU A 60 -28.91 -0.29 2.48
C GLU A 60 -28.92 -1.13 1.20
N ALA A 61 -27.81 -1.14 0.45
CA ALA A 61 -27.67 -1.97 -0.74
C ALA A 61 -27.68 -3.46 -0.38
N LEU A 62 -26.94 -3.86 0.65
CA LEU A 62 -26.93 -5.23 1.15
C LEU A 62 -28.33 -5.67 1.60
N ALA A 63 -29.09 -4.81 2.29
CA ALA A 63 -30.46 -5.10 2.71
C ALA A 63 -31.42 -5.33 1.52
N ARG A 64 -31.13 -4.76 0.35
CA ARG A 64 -31.84 -5.03 -0.92
C ARG A 64 -31.30 -6.25 -1.69
N GLY A 65 -30.29 -6.94 -1.15
CA GLY A 65 -29.62 -8.05 -1.82
C GLY A 65 -28.58 -7.64 -2.87
N GLU A 66 -28.17 -6.37 -2.88
CA GLU A 66 -27.23 -5.81 -3.85
C GLU A 66 -25.78 -5.84 -3.30
N LEU A 67 -24.98 -6.82 -3.75
CA LEU A 67 -23.54 -6.88 -3.46
C LEU A 67 -22.73 -6.18 -4.56
N LYS A 68 -22.08 -5.07 -4.21
CA LYS A 68 -21.23 -4.31 -5.17
C LYS A 68 -19.99 -5.06 -5.63
N GLY A 69 -19.39 -5.90 -4.77
CA GLY A 69 -18.16 -6.59 -5.11
C GLY A 69 -17.47 -7.29 -3.93
N PRO A 70 -16.22 -7.74 -4.12
CA PRO A 70 -15.51 -8.55 -3.14
C PRO A 70 -15.16 -7.79 -1.85
N LEU A 71 -15.12 -6.46 -1.89
CA LEU A 71 -14.78 -5.58 -0.77
C LEU A 71 -15.99 -4.78 -0.26
N HIS A 72 -17.22 -5.22 -0.56
CA HIS A 72 -18.44 -4.51 -0.19
C HIS A 72 -18.46 -4.14 1.30
N GLY A 73 -18.50 -2.83 1.57
CA GLY A 73 -18.59 -2.27 2.92
C GLY A 73 -17.27 -2.22 3.70
N VAL A 74 -16.17 -2.72 3.13
CA VAL A 74 -14.87 -2.78 3.83
C VAL A 74 -14.15 -1.44 3.75
N PRO A 75 -13.68 -0.88 4.89
CA PRO A 75 -12.90 0.35 4.87
C PRO A 75 -11.47 0.14 4.37
N PHE A 76 -10.90 1.15 3.71
CA PHE A 76 -9.49 1.14 3.29
C PHE A 76 -8.85 2.52 3.41
N THR A 77 -7.52 2.56 3.53
CA THR A 77 -6.72 3.79 3.53
C THR A 77 -5.85 3.90 2.28
N LEU A 78 -5.41 5.12 1.96
CA LEU A 78 -4.58 5.42 0.79
C LEU A 78 -3.45 6.36 1.16
N LYS A 79 -2.25 6.10 0.66
CA LYS A 79 -1.17 7.09 0.63
C LYS A 79 -1.66 8.41 0.03
N ASP A 80 -1.28 9.53 0.64
CA ASP A 80 -1.79 10.86 0.28
C ASP A 80 -1.52 11.23 -1.19
N ALA A 81 -0.42 10.73 -1.75
CA ALA A 81 -0.03 10.82 -3.15
C ALA A 81 -0.99 10.16 -4.15
N ILE A 82 -1.93 9.32 -3.71
CA ILE A 82 -2.95 8.70 -4.57
C ILE A 82 -4.17 9.61 -4.58
N GLU A 83 -4.48 10.19 -5.75
CA GLU A 83 -5.53 11.16 -5.91
C GLU A 83 -6.92 10.55 -5.67
N THR A 84 -7.72 11.25 -4.88
CA THR A 84 -9.09 10.89 -4.54
C THR A 84 -9.98 12.11 -4.69
N ARG A 85 -11.05 11.98 -5.46
CA ARG A 85 -12.01 13.05 -5.68
C ARG A 85 -12.61 13.53 -4.36
N GLY A 86 -12.58 14.84 -4.14
CA GLY A 86 -13.22 15.49 -3.00
C GLY A 86 -12.44 15.40 -1.68
N VAL A 87 -11.22 14.86 -1.69
CA VAL A 87 -10.33 14.80 -0.51
C VAL A 87 -9.01 15.46 -0.87
N ILE A 88 -8.43 16.23 0.06
CA ILE A 88 -7.13 16.88 -0.15
C ILE A 88 -6.07 15.80 -0.41
N CYS A 89 -5.23 16.01 -1.42
CA CYS A 89 -4.14 15.11 -1.83
C CYS A 89 -2.85 15.92 -2.06
N THR A 90 -2.04 16.07 -1.03
CA THR A 90 -0.85 16.95 -1.07
C THR A 90 0.38 16.24 -1.61
N GLY A 91 0.49 14.93 -1.43
CA GLY A 91 1.71 14.18 -1.70
C GLY A 91 2.90 14.62 -0.84
N GLY A 92 2.65 15.29 0.30
CA GLY A 92 3.67 15.89 1.15
C GLY A 92 4.26 17.20 0.59
N THR A 93 3.74 17.74 -0.51
CA THR A 93 4.31 18.87 -1.25
C THR A 93 3.57 20.17 -1.00
N LYS A 94 4.28 21.22 -0.57
CA LYS A 94 3.70 22.49 -0.10
C LYS A 94 2.77 23.17 -1.12
N GLY A 95 3.16 23.25 -2.39
CA GLY A 95 2.32 23.86 -3.42
C GLY A 95 0.99 23.13 -3.64
N ARG A 96 0.91 21.85 -3.26
CA ARG A 96 -0.30 21.02 -3.28
C ARG A 96 -1.02 20.96 -1.94
N ALA A 97 -0.67 21.76 -0.94
CA ALA A 97 -1.23 21.69 0.42
C ALA A 97 -2.77 21.82 0.47
N LYS A 98 -3.39 22.44 -0.53
CA LYS A 98 -4.85 22.58 -0.66
C LYS A 98 -5.41 21.91 -1.91
N TYR A 99 -4.62 21.09 -2.59
CA TYR A 99 -5.04 20.47 -3.84
C TYR A 99 -6.11 19.40 -3.59
N VAL A 100 -7.25 19.55 -4.25
CA VAL A 100 -8.37 18.59 -4.24
C VAL A 100 -8.54 18.07 -5.67
N PRO A 101 -8.26 16.78 -5.93
CA PRO A 101 -8.43 16.19 -7.26
C PRO A 101 -9.87 16.26 -7.74
N ARG A 102 -10.04 16.46 -9.06
CA ARG A 102 -11.36 16.42 -9.73
C ARG A 102 -11.87 15.01 -9.97
N GLU A 103 -10.95 14.04 -10.08
CA GLU A 103 -11.24 12.64 -10.37
C GLU A 103 -10.56 11.73 -9.36
N ASP A 104 -11.10 10.53 -9.21
CA ASP A 104 -10.41 9.44 -8.53
C ASP A 104 -9.30 8.89 -9.43
N ALA A 105 -8.14 8.59 -8.83
CA ALA A 105 -7.15 7.72 -9.43
C ALA A 105 -7.78 6.38 -9.83
N THR A 106 -7.21 5.72 -10.84
CA THR A 106 -7.80 4.48 -11.38
C THR A 106 -7.98 3.41 -10.29
N VAL A 107 -6.98 3.26 -9.41
CA VAL A 107 -7.04 2.27 -8.31
C VAL A 107 -8.15 2.59 -7.29
N VAL A 108 -8.43 3.86 -7.05
CA VAL A 108 -9.50 4.31 -6.14
C VAL A 108 -10.86 4.00 -6.73
N ARG A 109 -11.05 4.31 -8.02
CA ARG A 109 -12.28 3.96 -8.77
C ARG A 109 -12.53 2.45 -8.73
N ARG A 110 -11.49 1.64 -8.90
CA ARG A 110 -11.58 0.16 -8.85
C ARG A 110 -11.96 -0.34 -7.46
N LEU A 111 -11.35 0.18 -6.40
CA LEU A 111 -11.71 -0.17 -5.02
C LEU A 111 -13.16 0.20 -4.69
N ARG A 112 -13.60 1.41 -5.06
CA ARG A 112 -15.00 1.85 -4.90
C ARG A 112 -15.97 0.98 -5.70
N ALA A 113 -15.62 0.60 -6.92
CA ALA A 113 -16.41 -0.30 -7.75
C ALA A 113 -16.51 -1.72 -7.13
N ALA A 114 -15.45 -2.17 -6.44
CA ALA A 114 -15.48 -3.41 -5.65
C ALA A 114 -16.26 -3.29 -4.32
N GLY A 115 -16.81 -2.09 -4.03
CA GLY A 115 -17.63 -1.80 -2.86
C GLY A 115 -16.87 -1.35 -1.62
N ALA A 116 -15.55 -1.11 -1.73
CA ALA A 116 -14.74 -0.63 -0.62
C ALA A 116 -15.03 0.86 -0.31
N ILE A 117 -14.84 1.25 0.94
CA ILE A 117 -15.15 2.60 1.45
C ILE A 117 -13.87 3.30 1.85
N LEU A 118 -13.64 4.51 1.33
CA LEU A 118 -12.44 5.26 1.70
C LEU A 118 -12.55 5.72 3.15
N LEU A 119 -11.63 5.24 3.99
CA LEU A 119 -11.51 5.64 5.37
C LEU A 119 -10.69 6.93 5.51
N GLY A 120 -9.54 7.04 4.85
CA GLY A 120 -8.69 8.23 4.96
C GLY A 120 -7.43 8.22 4.10
N LYS A 121 -6.73 9.35 4.10
CA LYS A 121 -5.43 9.52 3.45
C LYS A 121 -4.29 9.43 4.47
N THR A 122 -3.20 8.76 4.10
CA THR A 122 -2.07 8.49 4.99
C THR A 122 -0.82 9.25 4.58
N ASN A 123 -0.03 9.60 5.59
CA ASN A 123 1.12 10.46 5.46
C ASN A 123 2.22 9.83 4.58
N CYS A 124 2.94 10.67 3.85
CA CYS A 124 4.07 10.30 3.01
C CYS A 124 5.06 11.46 2.90
N PRO A 125 6.34 11.22 2.59
CA PRO A 125 7.27 12.29 2.28
C PRO A 125 6.91 12.96 0.95
N GLU A 126 7.41 14.18 0.81
CA GLU A 126 7.35 14.96 -0.43
C GLU A 126 7.85 14.12 -1.62
N LEU A 127 7.05 14.13 -2.70
CA LEU A 127 7.32 13.39 -3.95
C LEU A 127 7.48 11.87 -3.80
N GLY A 128 7.23 11.32 -2.61
CA GLY A 128 7.52 9.92 -2.31
C GLY A 128 9.01 9.57 -2.25
N TRP A 129 9.90 10.56 -2.13
CA TRP A 129 11.37 10.39 -2.21
C TRP A 129 12.08 10.49 -0.86
N ALA A 130 11.59 9.71 0.10
CA ALA A 130 12.35 9.43 1.31
C ALA A 130 11.99 8.05 1.85
N TRP A 131 12.89 7.47 2.64
CA TRP A 131 12.65 6.24 3.40
C TRP A 131 11.99 6.49 4.75
N GLU A 132 11.45 7.70 4.95
CA GLU A 132 10.66 8.08 6.13
C GLU A 132 9.40 8.80 5.66
N ALA A 133 8.31 8.73 6.45
CA ALA A 133 7.10 9.51 6.20
C ALA A 133 7.14 10.81 7.03
N ASP A 134 7.89 11.79 6.53
CA ASP A 134 8.02 13.14 7.10
C ASP A 134 7.91 14.19 5.98
N ASN A 135 7.20 15.28 6.25
CA ASN A 135 7.06 16.40 5.33
C ASN A 135 6.67 17.68 6.07
N LEU A 136 6.78 18.81 5.37
CA LEU A 136 6.56 20.13 5.95
C LEU A 136 5.08 20.52 6.13
N ILE A 137 4.13 19.68 5.70
CA ILE A 137 2.69 19.95 5.82
C ILE A 137 2.13 19.29 7.07
N TYR A 138 2.40 18.00 7.23
CA TYR A 138 1.84 17.15 8.27
C TYR A 138 2.86 16.77 9.35
N GLY A 139 4.16 16.92 9.09
CA GLY A 139 5.23 16.45 9.96
C GLY A 139 5.45 14.93 9.89
N ARG A 140 6.24 14.44 10.84
CA ARG A 140 6.72 13.05 10.88
C ARG A 140 5.64 12.07 11.34
N THR A 141 5.60 10.91 10.69
CA THR A 141 4.90 9.71 11.17
C THR A 141 5.81 8.89 12.08
N ASN A 142 5.28 8.36 13.18
CA ASN A 142 6.02 7.50 14.11
C ASN A 142 5.63 6.02 13.98
N ASN A 143 6.55 5.13 14.35
CA ASN A 143 6.34 3.68 14.34
C ASN A 143 5.42 3.26 15.51
N PRO A 144 4.40 2.41 15.28
CA PRO A 144 3.49 1.97 16.35
C PRO A 144 4.12 1.03 17.39
N TYR A 145 5.28 0.43 17.12
CA TYR A 145 6.02 -0.39 18.09
C TYR A 145 6.92 0.45 18.99
N ASP A 146 7.44 1.58 18.48
CA ASP A 146 8.26 2.53 19.24
C ASP A 146 8.13 3.92 18.61
N LEU A 147 7.54 4.86 19.36
CA LEU A 147 7.26 6.21 18.87
C LEU A 147 8.53 7.04 18.57
N ALA A 148 9.70 6.63 19.08
CA ALA A 148 10.97 7.27 18.75
C ALA A 148 11.45 6.92 17.33
N LEU A 149 10.98 5.79 16.77
CA LEU A 149 11.45 5.26 15.49
C LEU A 149 10.56 5.66 14.31
N SER A 150 11.16 5.62 13.11
CA SER A 150 10.45 5.76 11.84
C SER A 150 9.68 4.47 11.50
N PRO A 151 8.46 4.58 10.92
CA PRO A 151 7.77 3.44 10.33
C PRO A 151 8.33 3.07 8.95
N GLY A 152 9.42 3.69 8.50
CA GLY A 152 9.94 3.61 7.14
C GLY A 152 9.15 4.51 6.17
N GLY A 153 9.44 4.38 4.88
CA GLY A 153 8.87 5.26 3.86
C GLY A 153 9.14 4.76 2.44
N SER A 154 8.49 5.34 1.44
CA SER A 154 7.64 6.53 1.52
C SER A 154 6.17 6.26 1.87
N SER A 155 5.73 5.00 2.01
CA SER A 155 4.36 4.66 2.44
C SER A 155 4.26 4.39 3.95
N GLY A 156 5.00 5.17 4.75
CA GLY A 156 5.12 4.98 6.21
C GLY A 156 3.82 5.21 6.98
N GLY A 157 3.03 6.22 6.61
CA GLY A 157 1.72 6.46 7.20
C GLY A 157 0.77 5.27 7.00
N GLU A 158 0.76 4.72 5.78
CA GLU A 158 -0.05 3.55 5.43
C GLU A 158 0.34 2.33 6.29
N SER A 159 1.64 2.07 6.39
CA SER A 159 2.14 0.94 7.16
C SER A 159 1.87 1.08 8.66
N ALA A 160 2.12 2.26 9.22
CA ALA A 160 1.90 2.56 10.63
C ALA A 160 0.43 2.40 11.02
N ILE A 161 -0.51 2.92 10.23
CA ILE A 161 -1.94 2.86 10.60
C ILE A 161 -2.51 1.45 10.47
N ILE A 162 -2.08 0.67 9.48
CA ILE A 162 -2.50 -0.72 9.31
C ILE A 162 -1.95 -1.59 10.44
N ALA A 163 -0.67 -1.44 10.77
CA ALA A 163 -0.03 -2.14 11.90
C ALA A 163 -0.71 -1.79 13.23
N ALA A 164 -1.11 -0.53 13.41
CA ALA A 164 -1.84 -0.09 14.58
C ALA A 164 -3.32 -0.54 14.61
N GLY A 165 -3.84 -1.22 13.59
CA GLY A 165 -5.25 -1.66 13.54
C GLY A 165 -6.24 -0.56 13.15
N GLY A 166 -5.76 0.61 12.73
CA GLY A 166 -6.62 1.71 12.28
C GLY A 166 -7.25 1.48 10.91
N SER A 167 -6.66 0.61 10.09
CA SER A 167 -7.19 0.18 8.79
C SER A 167 -6.92 -1.32 8.56
N PRO A 168 -7.80 -2.06 7.88
CA PRO A 168 -7.55 -3.47 7.56
C PRO A 168 -6.62 -3.64 6.34
N LEU A 169 -6.67 -2.71 5.40
CA LEU A 169 -5.88 -2.70 4.17
C LEU A 169 -5.68 -1.26 3.65
N GLY A 170 -4.68 -1.08 2.81
CA GLY A 170 -4.57 0.16 2.05
C GLY A 170 -3.58 0.07 0.91
N LEU A 171 -3.43 1.18 0.18
CA LEU A 171 -2.51 1.28 -0.96
C LEU A 171 -1.41 2.30 -0.72
N GLY A 172 -0.18 1.88 -1.03
CA GLY A 172 0.98 2.75 -1.13
C GLY A 172 1.57 2.73 -2.53
N SER A 173 2.79 3.23 -2.65
CA SER A 173 3.55 3.20 -3.90
C SER A 173 5.01 2.83 -3.63
N ASP A 174 5.66 2.15 -4.57
CA ASP A 174 7.01 1.59 -4.41
C ASP A 174 7.80 1.71 -5.72
N ALA A 175 8.90 2.47 -5.65
CA ALA A 175 9.93 2.53 -6.69
C ALA A 175 11.25 1.91 -6.20
N GLY A 176 11.64 2.21 -4.95
CA GLY A 176 12.88 1.75 -4.32
C GLY A 176 12.66 1.03 -2.98
N GLY A 177 11.52 0.36 -2.80
CA GLY A 177 11.16 -0.31 -1.53
C GLY A 177 10.02 0.36 -0.78
N SER A 178 9.37 1.38 -1.35
CA SER A 178 8.50 2.28 -0.59
C SER A 178 7.15 1.72 -0.11
N VAL A 179 6.79 0.46 -0.43
CA VAL A 179 5.77 -0.31 0.34
C VAL A 179 6.40 -1.44 1.16
N ARG A 180 7.45 -2.08 0.64
CA ARG A 180 8.11 -3.23 1.27
C ARG A 180 8.90 -2.87 2.52
N PHE A 181 9.66 -1.78 2.46
CA PHE A 181 10.48 -1.28 3.55
C PHE A 181 9.64 -0.81 4.74
N PRO A 182 8.59 0.03 4.58
CA PRO A 182 7.75 0.38 5.72
C PRO A 182 6.99 -0.83 6.27
N ALA A 183 6.52 -1.75 5.42
CA ALA A 183 5.90 -2.99 5.87
C ALA A 183 6.83 -3.86 6.73
N HIS A 184 8.12 -3.94 6.35
CA HIS A 184 9.17 -4.56 7.16
C HIS A 184 9.34 -3.85 8.51
N CYS A 185 9.41 -2.52 8.52
CA CYS A 185 9.59 -1.72 9.74
C CYS A 185 8.43 -1.82 10.73
N THR A 186 7.21 -2.07 10.25
CA THR A 186 6.01 -2.16 11.09
C THR A 186 5.39 -3.56 11.11
N GLY A 187 6.11 -4.61 10.69
CA GLY A 187 5.68 -6.00 10.84
C GLY A 187 4.37 -6.37 10.14
N ILE A 188 4.09 -5.80 8.95
CA ILE A 188 2.91 -6.15 8.14
C ILE A 188 3.30 -6.71 6.77
N ALA A 189 2.33 -7.22 6.02
CA ALA A 189 2.53 -7.72 4.67
C ALA A 189 2.36 -6.60 3.64
N SER A 190 3.11 -6.67 2.55
CA SER A 190 2.91 -5.81 1.38
C SER A 190 3.29 -6.55 0.10
N LEU A 191 2.80 -6.04 -1.03
CA LEU A 191 3.17 -6.53 -2.34
C LEU A 191 3.52 -5.35 -3.24
N LYS A 192 4.73 -5.36 -3.81
CA LYS A 192 5.05 -4.55 -4.99
C LYS A 192 4.77 -5.41 -6.23
N PRO A 193 3.73 -5.11 -7.02
CA PRO A 193 3.43 -5.89 -8.22
C PRO A 193 4.56 -5.82 -9.26
N THR A 194 4.47 -6.73 -10.24
CA THR A 194 5.26 -6.63 -11.48
C THR A 194 5.02 -5.28 -12.15
N SER A 195 6.05 -4.73 -12.77
CA SER A 195 5.91 -3.51 -13.56
C SER A 195 4.89 -3.69 -14.68
N GLY A 196 4.07 -2.66 -14.90
CA GLY A 196 2.98 -2.69 -15.88
C GLY A 196 1.72 -3.44 -15.42
N ARG A 197 1.60 -3.80 -14.14
CA ARG A 197 0.43 -4.53 -13.61
C ARG A 197 -0.70 -3.61 -13.14
N VAL A 198 -0.35 -2.53 -12.44
CA VAL A 198 -1.29 -1.63 -11.78
C VAL A 198 -1.08 -0.21 -12.31
N PRO A 199 -2.10 0.46 -12.85
CA PRO A 199 -2.00 1.81 -13.38
C PRO A 199 -1.62 2.82 -12.30
N ARG A 200 -0.75 3.76 -12.66
CA ARG A 200 -0.40 4.94 -11.84
C ARG A 200 -1.22 6.18 -12.21
N THR A 201 -2.21 6.07 -13.08
CA THR A 201 -3.15 7.17 -13.38
C THR A 201 -3.77 7.74 -12.11
N GLY A 202 -3.51 9.02 -11.84
CA GLY A 202 -3.92 9.71 -10.61
C GLY A 202 -2.98 9.47 -9.41
N HIS A 203 -1.75 9.04 -9.64
CA HIS A 203 -0.68 9.08 -8.65
C HIS A 203 0.12 10.38 -8.80
N PHE A 204 0.64 10.94 -7.70
CA PHE A 204 1.56 12.07 -7.71
C PHE A 204 2.92 11.65 -7.10
N PRO A 205 4.04 11.74 -7.83
CA PRO A 205 4.19 12.16 -9.23
C PRO A 205 3.49 11.22 -10.23
N GLY A 206 3.02 11.78 -11.36
CA GLY A 206 2.29 11.05 -12.39
C GLY A 206 3.12 10.02 -13.16
N PRO A 207 2.47 9.17 -14.00
CA PRO A 207 3.14 8.39 -15.04
C PRO A 207 3.73 9.29 -16.13
N GLY A 208 4.70 8.76 -16.87
CA GLY A 208 5.36 9.41 -18.00
C GLY A 208 6.84 9.74 -17.78
N SER A 209 7.45 9.28 -16.68
CA SER A 209 8.88 9.51 -16.42
C SER A 209 9.72 8.27 -16.73
N VAL A 210 11.04 8.47 -16.81
CA VAL A 210 12.03 7.39 -16.94
C VAL A 210 11.98 6.38 -15.79
N LEU A 211 11.32 6.72 -14.67
CA LEU A 211 11.15 5.87 -13.49
C LEU A 211 9.89 5.00 -13.51
N ASP A 212 9.02 5.15 -14.52
CA ASP A 212 7.80 4.36 -14.66
C ASP A 212 8.02 2.84 -14.52
N PRO A 213 9.08 2.24 -15.10
CA PRO A 213 9.32 0.81 -14.94
C PRO A 213 9.61 0.39 -13.50
N LEU A 214 10.05 1.30 -12.63
CA LEU A 214 10.37 1.01 -11.23
C LEU A 214 9.18 1.27 -10.32
N TRP A 215 8.39 2.29 -10.61
CA TRP A 215 7.32 2.77 -9.73
C TRP A 215 6.04 1.97 -9.90
N GLN A 216 5.52 1.38 -8.83
CA GLN A 216 4.26 0.63 -8.84
C GLN A 216 3.39 1.01 -7.64
N ILE A 217 2.07 1.03 -7.83
CA ILE A 217 1.11 1.07 -6.71
C ILE A 217 0.99 -0.36 -6.16
N GLY A 218 1.03 -0.50 -4.83
CA GLY A 218 1.03 -1.81 -4.17
C GLY A 218 0.18 -1.83 -2.89
N PRO A 219 -0.51 -2.95 -2.60
CA PRO A 219 -1.28 -3.09 -1.38
C PRO A 219 -0.39 -3.36 -0.15
N LEU A 220 -0.86 -2.89 1.01
CA LEU A 220 -0.36 -3.22 2.33
C LEU A 220 -1.53 -3.75 3.17
N ALA A 221 -1.28 -4.78 4.00
CA ALA A 221 -2.28 -5.37 4.88
C ALA A 221 -1.60 -6.19 5.98
N ARG A 222 -2.33 -6.53 7.06
CA ARG A 222 -1.81 -7.44 8.10
C ARG A 222 -1.79 -8.91 7.67
N TYR A 223 -2.61 -9.28 6.69
CA TYR A 223 -2.78 -10.66 6.24
C TYR A 223 -2.49 -10.79 4.74
N VAL A 224 -1.78 -11.86 4.36
CA VAL A 224 -1.43 -12.14 2.96
C VAL A 224 -2.67 -12.36 2.09
N GLU A 225 -3.74 -12.94 2.65
CA GLU A 225 -5.01 -13.14 1.93
C GLU A 225 -5.63 -11.81 1.45
N ASP A 226 -5.41 -10.72 2.18
CA ASP A 226 -5.93 -9.41 1.78
C ASP A 226 -5.14 -8.83 0.60
N LEU A 227 -3.85 -9.12 0.49
CA LEU A 227 -3.05 -8.76 -0.68
C LEU A 227 -3.54 -9.54 -1.92
N ALA A 228 -3.85 -10.82 -1.75
CA ALA A 228 -4.40 -11.67 -2.80
C ALA A 228 -5.82 -11.25 -3.23
N LEU A 229 -6.63 -10.73 -2.29
CA LEU A 229 -7.96 -10.19 -2.56
C LEU A 229 -7.90 -8.87 -3.35
N VAL A 230 -6.98 -7.98 -2.97
CA VAL A 230 -6.93 -6.60 -3.50
C VAL A 230 -6.21 -6.51 -4.85
N LEU A 231 -5.15 -7.30 -5.06
CA LEU A 231 -4.37 -7.21 -6.30
C LEU A 231 -5.24 -7.37 -7.58
N PRO A 232 -6.14 -8.37 -7.71
CA PRO A 232 -7.01 -8.50 -8.87
C PRO A 232 -7.98 -7.33 -9.04
N VAL A 233 -8.40 -6.68 -7.95
CA VAL A 233 -9.28 -5.50 -7.99
C VAL A 233 -8.58 -4.32 -8.63
N ILE A 234 -7.30 -4.08 -8.30
CA ILE A 234 -6.56 -2.89 -8.74
C ILE A 234 -5.76 -3.09 -10.02
N ALA A 235 -5.57 -4.32 -10.49
CA ALA A 235 -4.74 -4.66 -11.65
C ALA A 235 -5.45 -4.46 -13.00
N GLY A 236 -4.64 -4.37 -14.07
CA GLY A 236 -5.07 -4.41 -15.46
C GLY A 236 -5.12 -3.04 -16.15
N PRO A 237 -5.26 -3.01 -17.49
CA PRO A 237 -5.25 -1.79 -18.29
C PRO A 237 -6.35 -0.81 -17.91
N ASP A 238 -6.03 0.48 -17.94
CA ASP A 238 -6.99 1.56 -17.73
C ASP A 238 -7.12 2.50 -18.93
N TRP A 239 -6.38 2.20 -20.00
CA TRP A 239 -6.34 2.95 -21.26
C TRP A 239 -5.92 4.42 -21.09
N ARG A 240 -5.23 4.75 -19.99
CA ARG A 240 -4.68 6.08 -19.71
C ARG A 240 -3.19 6.00 -19.43
N ASP A 241 -2.76 5.01 -18.65
CA ASP A 241 -1.36 4.74 -18.37
C ASP A 241 -0.78 3.80 -19.45
N PRO A 242 0.12 4.30 -20.32
CA PRO A 242 0.66 3.51 -21.43
C PRO A 242 1.62 2.42 -20.98
N ALA A 243 2.09 2.43 -19.72
CA ALA A 243 3.00 1.42 -19.19
C ALA A 243 2.27 0.11 -18.82
N ILE A 244 0.93 0.08 -18.87
CA ILE A 244 0.14 -1.04 -18.36
C ILE A 244 -0.08 -2.10 -19.42
N VAL A 245 0.29 -3.33 -19.07
CA VAL A 245 0.18 -4.50 -19.93
C VAL A 245 -1.00 -5.37 -19.50
N PRO A 246 -1.75 -5.98 -20.43
CA PRO A 246 -2.86 -6.90 -20.13
C PRO A 246 -2.34 -8.29 -19.69
N ALA A 247 -1.47 -8.33 -18.68
CA ALA A 247 -0.89 -9.56 -18.18
C ALA A 247 -1.88 -10.29 -17.25
N LEU A 248 -2.14 -11.57 -17.51
CA LEU A 248 -3.00 -12.41 -16.69
C LEU A 248 -2.42 -12.59 -15.28
N LEU A 249 -3.30 -12.65 -14.29
CA LEU A 249 -2.97 -13.07 -12.93
C LEU A 249 -3.20 -14.58 -12.82
N GLY A 250 -2.25 -15.29 -12.21
CA GLY A 250 -2.45 -16.67 -11.82
C GLY A 250 -3.38 -16.79 -10.61
N ASP A 251 -3.94 -17.97 -10.41
CA ASP A 251 -4.73 -18.31 -9.22
C ASP A 251 -3.82 -18.91 -8.14
N PRO A 252 -3.61 -18.23 -7.00
CA PRO A 252 -2.77 -18.74 -5.92
C PRO A 252 -3.26 -20.09 -5.36
N SER A 253 -4.55 -20.41 -5.46
CA SER A 253 -5.12 -21.67 -4.96
C SER A 253 -4.66 -22.90 -5.75
N THR A 254 -4.14 -22.68 -6.95
CA THR A 254 -3.66 -23.75 -7.85
C THR A 254 -2.17 -24.06 -7.69
N VAL A 255 -1.47 -23.32 -6.83
CA VAL A 255 -0.03 -23.47 -6.63
C VAL A 255 0.28 -24.72 -5.81
N ASP A 256 1.01 -25.66 -6.43
CA ASP A 256 1.57 -26.83 -5.74
C ASP A 256 2.94 -26.47 -5.14
N LEU A 257 2.99 -26.28 -3.82
CA LEU A 257 4.21 -25.91 -3.10
C LEU A 257 5.36 -26.90 -3.33
N LYS A 258 5.08 -28.18 -3.54
CA LYS A 258 6.12 -29.22 -3.74
C LYS A 258 6.85 -29.10 -5.07
N LYS A 259 6.28 -28.35 -6.02
CA LYS A 259 6.89 -28.06 -7.32
C LYS A 259 7.70 -26.76 -7.33
N LEU A 260 7.62 -25.96 -6.25
CA LEU A 260 8.35 -24.71 -6.16
C LEU A 260 9.82 -24.93 -5.80
N ARG A 261 10.66 -24.02 -6.30
CA ARG A 261 12.06 -23.87 -5.89
C ARG A 261 12.21 -22.47 -5.31
N LEU A 262 12.82 -22.38 -4.13
CA LEU A 262 13.07 -21.13 -3.43
C LEU A 262 14.58 -20.87 -3.37
N GLY A 263 15.02 -19.81 -4.04
CA GLY A 263 16.34 -19.22 -3.80
C GLY A 263 16.26 -18.24 -2.64
N PHE A 264 17.18 -18.32 -1.68
CA PHE A 264 17.33 -17.31 -0.62
C PHE A 264 18.79 -16.88 -0.48
N TYR A 265 19.02 -15.68 0.05
CA TYR A 265 20.35 -15.17 0.37
C TYR A 265 20.28 -14.40 1.69
N LEU A 266 21.41 -14.32 2.39
CA LEU A 266 21.52 -13.66 3.70
C LEU A 266 22.32 -12.35 3.64
N ASP A 267 22.94 -12.08 2.49
CA ASP A 267 23.79 -10.92 2.25
C ASP A 267 23.63 -10.50 0.78
N ASN A 268 23.68 -9.20 0.51
CA ASN A 268 23.50 -8.64 -0.83
C ASN A 268 24.83 -8.20 -1.49
N GLY A 269 25.95 -8.29 -0.78
CA GLY A 269 27.27 -7.83 -1.20
C GLY A 269 27.47 -6.31 -1.14
N ILE A 270 26.50 -5.57 -0.58
CA ILE A 270 26.49 -4.10 -0.50
C ILE A 270 26.64 -3.65 0.95
N GLU A 271 25.80 -4.15 1.84
CA GLU A 271 25.81 -3.85 3.27
C GLU A 271 25.38 -5.09 4.05
N ALA A 272 26.10 -5.40 5.12
CA ALA A 272 25.87 -6.61 5.90
C ALA A 272 24.59 -6.47 6.73
N PRO A 273 23.57 -7.34 6.57
CA PRO A 273 22.36 -7.24 7.37
C PRO A 273 22.64 -7.59 8.84
N ALA A 274 21.88 -7.00 9.77
CA ALA A 274 21.95 -7.36 11.17
C ALA A 274 21.69 -8.87 11.39
N ARG A 275 22.31 -9.44 12.42
CA ARG A 275 22.21 -10.88 12.71
C ARG A 275 20.75 -11.32 12.86
N GLU A 276 19.93 -10.52 13.52
CA GLU A 276 18.51 -10.78 13.76
C GLU A 276 17.72 -10.89 12.44
N ILE A 277 18.10 -10.12 11.42
CA ILE A 277 17.49 -10.17 10.08
C ILE A 277 17.89 -11.47 9.37
N THR A 278 19.18 -11.81 9.38
CA THR A 278 19.65 -13.05 8.72
C THR A 278 19.08 -14.30 9.38
N GLU A 279 18.95 -14.31 10.71
CA GLU A 279 18.29 -15.37 11.47
C GLU A 279 16.80 -15.50 11.11
N ALA A 280 16.08 -14.38 10.97
CA ALA A 280 14.68 -14.38 10.59
C ALA A 280 14.46 -14.92 9.16
N VAL A 281 15.29 -14.50 8.19
CA VAL A 281 15.24 -15.01 6.80
C VAL A 281 15.55 -16.50 6.76
N LYS A 282 16.60 -16.94 7.46
CA LYS A 282 16.97 -18.36 7.55
C LYS A 282 15.85 -19.19 8.15
N LYS A 283 15.22 -18.72 9.24
CA LYS A 283 14.06 -19.38 9.84
C LYS A 283 12.92 -19.51 8.83
N ALA A 284 12.56 -18.43 8.13
CA ALA A 284 11.49 -18.46 7.13
C ALA A 284 11.78 -19.46 5.99
N ALA A 285 13.02 -19.54 5.51
CA ALA A 285 13.42 -20.52 4.50
C ALA A 285 13.25 -21.96 4.99
N LEU A 286 13.64 -22.27 6.24
CA LEU A 286 13.50 -23.60 6.83
C LEU A 286 12.04 -23.99 7.07
N GLU A 287 11.17 -23.05 7.44
CA GLU A 287 9.72 -23.31 7.55
C GLU A 287 9.12 -23.67 6.17
N LEU A 288 9.56 -22.99 5.11
CA LEU A 288 9.13 -23.27 3.73
C LEU A 288 9.69 -24.62 3.23
N GLU A 289 10.91 -24.99 3.61
CA GLU A 289 11.47 -26.33 3.37
C GLU A 289 10.64 -27.41 4.07
N GLY A 290 10.27 -27.19 5.34
CA GLY A 290 9.38 -28.07 6.10
C GLY A 290 8.00 -28.24 5.46
N ALA A 291 7.52 -27.24 4.72
CA ALA A 291 6.29 -27.30 3.92
C ALA A 291 6.45 -28.05 2.57
N GLY A 292 7.65 -28.55 2.26
CA GLY A 292 7.96 -29.35 1.08
C GLY A 292 8.51 -28.56 -0.12
N ILE A 293 8.87 -27.29 0.06
CA ILE A 293 9.52 -26.47 -0.97
C ILE A 293 11.00 -26.80 -1.03
N ARG A 294 11.57 -26.96 -2.23
CA ARG A 294 13.02 -27.14 -2.37
C ARG A 294 13.71 -25.78 -2.20
N ILE A 295 14.57 -25.65 -1.19
CA ILE A 295 15.31 -24.41 -0.93
C ILE A 295 16.76 -24.52 -1.40
N GLU A 296 17.32 -23.39 -1.84
CA GLU A 296 18.70 -23.26 -2.27
C GLU A 296 19.22 -21.90 -1.81
N GLN A 297 20.39 -21.85 -1.17
CA GLN A 297 21.03 -20.57 -0.91
C GLN A 297 21.64 -20.07 -2.23
N ALA A 298 21.03 -19.06 -2.83
CA ALA A 298 21.37 -18.55 -4.15
C ALA A 298 21.22 -17.02 -4.17
N GLN A 299 22.34 -16.33 -4.41
CA GLN A 299 22.39 -14.88 -4.57
C GLN A 299 22.46 -14.54 -6.06
N PRO A 300 21.53 -13.73 -6.60
CA PRO A 300 21.66 -13.23 -7.96
C PRO A 300 22.95 -12.42 -8.15
N ALA A 301 23.76 -12.79 -9.15
CA ALA A 301 25.08 -12.18 -9.38
C ALA A 301 25.04 -10.67 -9.64
N ALA A 302 23.91 -10.15 -10.14
CA ALA A 302 23.73 -8.72 -10.43
C ALA A 302 23.35 -7.87 -9.21
N LEU A 303 23.10 -8.47 -8.03
CA LEU A 303 22.66 -7.72 -6.84
C LEU A 303 23.59 -6.56 -6.45
N PRO A 304 24.93 -6.71 -6.42
CA PRO A 304 25.82 -5.62 -6.04
C PRO A 304 25.69 -4.39 -6.95
N ALA A 305 25.37 -4.58 -8.23
CA ALA A 305 25.21 -3.50 -9.20
C ALA A 305 23.86 -2.76 -9.08
N THR A 306 22.89 -3.28 -8.32
CA THR A 306 21.53 -2.73 -8.30
C THR A 306 21.46 -1.31 -7.76
N TYR A 307 22.32 -0.95 -6.80
CA TYR A 307 22.37 0.40 -6.24
C TYR A 307 22.86 1.42 -7.28
N GLU A 308 23.96 1.13 -7.96
CA GLU A 308 24.50 1.99 -9.03
C GLU A 308 23.50 2.14 -10.18
N ILE A 309 22.91 1.03 -10.65
CA ILE A 309 21.89 1.06 -11.71
C ILE A 309 20.68 1.91 -11.30
N PHE A 310 20.25 1.81 -10.04
CA PHE A 310 19.14 2.62 -9.54
C PHE A 310 19.48 4.12 -9.55
N LEU A 311 20.67 4.50 -9.10
CA LEU A 311 21.13 5.89 -9.10
C LEU A 311 21.28 6.45 -10.51
N ASP A 312 21.85 5.68 -11.44
CA ASP A 312 22.01 6.08 -12.84
C ASP A 312 20.64 6.34 -13.50
N LEU A 313 19.66 5.47 -13.26
CA LEU A 313 18.29 5.67 -13.75
C LEU A 313 17.63 6.90 -13.11
N PHE A 314 17.83 7.11 -11.81
CA PHE A 314 17.22 8.22 -11.08
C PHE A 314 17.78 9.58 -11.48
N THR A 315 19.04 9.63 -11.91
CA THR A 315 19.73 10.88 -12.26
C THR A 315 19.88 11.09 -13.76
N THR A 316 19.35 10.19 -14.60
CA THR A 316 19.61 10.18 -16.05
C THR A 316 19.19 11.46 -16.78
N ASP A 317 18.18 12.16 -16.28
CA ASP A 317 17.63 13.38 -16.87
C ASP A 317 18.27 14.66 -16.32
N GLY A 318 19.32 14.53 -15.49
CA GLY A 318 19.99 15.66 -14.84
C GLY A 318 19.09 16.46 -13.88
N GLY A 319 17.96 15.89 -13.43
CA GLY A 319 16.98 16.56 -12.57
C GLY A 319 15.93 17.39 -13.32
N ALA A 320 15.87 17.29 -14.65
CA ALA A 320 14.90 18.03 -15.46
C ALA A 320 13.44 17.68 -15.09
N GLY A 321 13.13 16.39 -14.93
CA GLY A 321 11.79 15.93 -14.54
C GLY A 321 11.40 16.36 -13.13
N ILE A 322 12.36 16.36 -12.20
CA ILE A 322 12.15 16.87 -10.84
C ILE A 322 11.82 18.37 -10.87
N THR A 323 12.60 19.14 -11.63
CA THR A 323 12.43 20.58 -11.74
C THR A 323 11.05 20.93 -12.32
N ALA A 324 10.67 20.30 -13.43
CA ALA A 324 9.36 20.50 -14.05
C ALA A 324 8.21 20.14 -13.09
N LEU A 325 8.36 19.05 -12.33
CA LEU A 325 7.36 18.63 -11.36
C LEU A 325 7.21 19.61 -10.19
N LEU A 326 8.31 20.18 -9.69
CA LEU A 326 8.29 21.19 -8.64
C LEU A 326 7.66 22.49 -9.15
N GLU A 327 7.95 22.90 -10.38
CA GLU A 327 7.32 24.06 -11.03
C GLU A 327 5.81 23.87 -11.19
N GLU A 328 5.36 22.67 -11.57
CA GLU A 328 3.93 22.33 -11.68
C GLU A 328 3.24 22.31 -10.31
N ALA A 329 3.93 21.79 -9.30
CA ALA A 329 3.37 21.63 -7.96
C ALA A 329 3.23 22.96 -7.22
N GLY A 330 4.07 23.96 -7.52
CA GLY A 330 4.16 25.26 -6.84
C GLY A 330 4.74 25.20 -5.43
#